data_AF-A0A0L0ELY8-F1
#
_entry.id   AF-A0A0L0ELY8-F1
#
_cell.length_a   1.000
_cell.length_b   1.000
_cell.length_c   1.000
_cell.angle_alpha   90.00
_cell.angle_beta   90.00
_cell.angle_gamma   90.00
#
_symmetry.space_group_name_H-M   'P 1'
#
loop_
_entity.id
_entity.type
_entity.pdbx_description
1 polymer ?
#
loop_
_entity_poly.entity_id
_entity_poly.type
_entity_poly.pdbx_seq_one_letter_code
_entity_poly.pdbx_strand_id
1 'polypeptide(L)'
;MLSVSIFNGESNQKKDWFFFSLSLFIVFLEFYISGNFPFIGLLISIPFVLYLLWHKKHNIDPLTGLFNETKVMLPLCCLLWFFIDFSFLESVKLNDWAMLLMLGLITLLPLTLFVSASKKVSFNVLSLYQIMSPILGMIIGFHLYHQDLSTYKFILYSSLALTLIVYNMTNQIGTKNESY
;
A
#
# COMPACT_ATOMS: atom_id res chain seq x y z
N MET A 1 11.23 4.84 -5.88
CA MET A 1 11.91 5.79 -6.79
C MET A 1 13.17 6.33 -6.12
N LEU A 2 13.11 7.35 -5.26
CA LEU A 2 14.32 8.00 -4.68
C LEU A 2 15.27 7.09 -3.89
N SER A 3 14.77 6.03 -3.25
CA SER A 3 15.63 5.09 -2.52
C SER A 3 16.56 4.27 -3.44
N VAL A 4 16.26 4.16 -4.74
CA VAL A 4 17.08 3.41 -5.70
C VAL A 4 18.13 4.31 -6.35
N SER A 5 17.82 5.58 -6.63
CA SER A 5 18.82 6.55 -7.15
C SER A 5 20.00 6.79 -6.22
N ILE A 6 19.78 6.77 -4.90
CA ILE A 6 20.87 6.97 -3.92
C ILE A 6 21.86 5.80 -3.97
N PHE A 7 21.42 4.63 -4.45
CA PHE A 7 22.22 3.40 -4.50
C PHE A 7 22.88 3.12 -5.87
N ASN A 8 22.33 3.65 -6.98
CA ASN A 8 22.73 3.27 -8.36
C ASN A 8 23.45 4.37 -9.18
N GLY A 9 23.96 5.44 -8.55
CA GLY A 9 24.77 6.46 -9.25
C GLY A 9 23.99 7.57 -9.99
N GLU A 10 24.73 8.60 -10.43
CA GLU A 10 24.18 9.91 -10.85
C GLU A 10 23.31 9.88 -12.12
N SER A 11 23.49 8.91 -13.02
CA SER A 11 22.81 8.88 -14.33
C SER A 11 21.31 8.52 -14.21
N ASN A 12 20.96 7.61 -13.30
CA ASN A 12 19.57 7.21 -13.04
C ASN A 12 18.83 8.17 -12.10
N GLN A 13 19.57 8.97 -11.32
CA GLN A 13 18.99 9.96 -10.42
C GLN A 13 18.13 11.01 -11.15
N LYS A 14 18.55 11.45 -12.35
CA LYS A 14 17.78 12.41 -13.16
C LYS A 14 16.44 11.84 -13.64
N LYS A 15 16.42 10.54 -14.01
CA LYS A 15 15.20 9.85 -14.46
C LYS A 15 14.25 9.64 -13.28
N ASP A 16 14.76 9.16 -12.14
CA ASP A 16 13.98 8.97 -10.92
C ASP A 16 13.27 10.26 -10.48
N TRP A 17 13.96 11.40 -10.53
CA TRP A 17 13.38 12.71 -10.22
C TRP A 17 12.28 13.15 -11.19
N PHE A 18 12.46 12.89 -12.49
CA PHE A 18 11.44 13.22 -13.49
C PHE A 18 10.11 12.47 -13.22
N PHE A 19 10.18 11.15 -13.04
CA PHE A 19 8.97 10.35 -12.77
C PHE A 19 8.36 10.63 -11.40
N PHE A 20 9.20 10.98 -10.41
CA PHE A 20 8.72 11.45 -9.10
C PHE A 20 7.90 12.73 -9.24
N SER A 21 8.44 13.76 -9.91
CA SER A 21 7.72 15.02 -10.16
C SER A 21 6.43 14.81 -10.97
N LEU A 22 6.47 13.91 -11.97
CA LEU A 22 5.29 13.57 -12.75
C LEU A 22 4.19 12.92 -11.90
N SER A 23 4.55 11.98 -11.03
CA SER A 23 3.60 11.34 -10.11
C SER A 23 3.02 12.34 -9.11
N LEU A 24 3.86 13.24 -8.60
CA LEU A 24 3.47 14.33 -7.71
C LEU A 24 2.46 15.26 -8.39
N PHE A 25 2.69 15.59 -9.66
CA PHE A 25 1.78 16.39 -10.46
C PHE A 25 0.41 15.72 -10.65
N ILE A 26 0.38 14.40 -10.89
CA ILE A 26 -0.88 13.63 -11.01
C ILE A 26 -1.68 13.70 -9.70
N VAL A 27 -1.03 13.52 -8.55
CA VAL A 27 -1.68 13.64 -7.22
C VAL A 27 -2.18 15.07 -6.96
N PHE A 28 -1.42 16.07 -7.38
CA PHE A 28 -1.85 17.48 -7.30
C PHE A 28 -3.06 17.77 -8.20
N LEU A 29 -3.12 17.19 -9.39
CA LEU A 29 -4.30 17.28 -10.26
C LEU A 29 -5.52 16.61 -9.62
N GLU A 30 -5.35 15.45 -8.98
CA GLU A 30 -6.43 14.80 -8.24
C GLU A 30 -6.94 15.68 -7.09
N PHE A 31 -6.02 16.32 -6.34
CA PHE A 31 -6.36 17.29 -5.31
C PHE A 31 -7.15 18.49 -5.88
N TYR A 32 -6.68 19.07 -7.00
CA TYR A 32 -7.33 20.22 -7.62
C TYR A 32 -8.75 19.89 -8.10
N ILE A 33 -8.97 18.70 -8.67
CA ILE A 33 -10.27 18.28 -9.20
C ILE A 33 -11.21 17.85 -8.06
N SER A 34 -10.71 17.08 -7.09
CA SER A 34 -11.55 16.55 -6.00
C SER A 34 -11.78 17.56 -4.87
N GLY A 35 -10.97 18.62 -4.77
CA GLY A 35 -10.99 19.59 -3.67
C GLY A 35 -10.53 19.03 -2.31
N ASN A 36 -10.26 17.73 -2.21
CA ASN A 36 -9.93 17.03 -0.98
C ASN A 36 -8.44 16.74 -0.92
N PHE A 37 -7.74 17.35 0.04
CA PHE A 37 -6.32 17.08 0.25
C PHE A 37 -6.15 15.64 0.79
N PRO A 38 -5.28 14.79 0.20
CA PRO A 38 -5.17 13.38 0.56
C PRO A 38 -4.38 13.15 1.86
N PHE A 39 -4.71 13.89 2.92
CA PHE A 39 -4.00 13.84 4.20
C PHE A 39 -4.11 12.47 4.86
N ILE A 40 -5.28 11.82 4.77
CA ILE A 40 -5.51 10.47 5.31
C ILE A 40 -4.61 9.44 4.61
N GLY A 41 -4.46 9.56 3.28
CA GLY A 41 -3.57 8.70 2.51
C GLY A 41 -2.11 8.84 2.94
N LEU A 42 -1.66 10.08 3.18
CA LEU A 42 -0.31 10.36 3.69
C LEU A 42 -0.10 9.79 5.09
N LEU A 43 -1.07 10.00 6.00
CA LEU A 43 -1.06 9.48 7.36
C LEU A 43 -0.96 7.96 7.44
N ILE A 44 -1.57 7.24 6.49
CA ILE A 44 -1.50 5.77 6.44
C ILE A 44 -0.23 5.31 5.73
N SER A 45 0.18 5.99 4.66
CA SER A 45 1.33 5.58 3.85
C SER A 45 2.65 5.69 4.61
N ILE A 46 2.83 6.74 5.41
CA ILE A 46 4.06 6.93 6.20
C ILE A 46 4.33 5.75 7.16
N PRO A 47 3.44 5.39 8.10
CA PRO A 47 3.65 4.27 8.99
C PRO A 47 3.71 2.95 8.23
N PHE A 48 2.96 2.79 7.14
CA PHE A 48 3.02 1.58 6.33
C PHE A 48 4.38 1.37 5.67
N VAL A 49 4.99 2.42 5.12
CA VAL A 49 6.34 2.37 4.53
C VAL A 49 7.38 2.10 5.61
N LEU A 50 7.27 2.75 6.77
CA LEU A 50 8.16 2.51 7.92
C LEU A 50 8.05 1.07 8.43
N TYR A 51 6.83 0.55 8.52
CA TYR A 51 6.54 -0.83 8.91
C TYR A 51 7.20 -1.84 7.96
N LEU A 52 7.13 -1.61 6.65
CA LEU A 52 7.80 -2.46 5.65
C LEU A 52 9.33 -2.36 5.74
N LEU A 53 9.87 -1.16 5.96
CA LEU A 53 11.31 -0.95 6.16
C LEU A 53 11.82 -1.69 7.39
N TRP A 54 11.07 -1.64 8.50
CA TRP A 54 11.38 -2.35 9.73
C TRP A 54 11.48 -3.86 9.50
N HIS A 55 10.45 -4.45 8.90
CA HIS A 55 10.42 -5.88 8.59
C HIS A 55 11.51 -6.32 7.62
N LYS A 56 11.85 -5.46 6.65
CA LYS A 56 12.93 -5.72 5.71
C LYS A 56 14.30 -5.71 6.38
N LYS A 57 14.51 -4.84 7.37
CA LYS A 57 15.80 -4.73 8.09
C LYS A 57 16.02 -5.88 9.07
N HIS A 58 14.99 -6.31 9.79
CA HIS A 58 15.16 -7.25 10.91
C HIS A 58 15.03 -8.74 10.52
N ASN A 59 14.70 -9.06 9.28
CA ASN A 59 14.55 -10.42 8.75
C ASN A 59 13.76 -11.41 9.66
N ILE A 60 12.86 -10.90 10.50
CA ILE A 60 12.06 -11.68 11.46
C ILE A 60 10.93 -12.38 10.71
N ASP A 61 10.71 -13.68 10.90
CA ASP A 61 9.59 -14.40 10.26
C ASP A 61 8.28 -13.56 10.31
N PRO A 62 7.62 -13.30 9.16
CA PRO A 62 6.46 -12.41 9.09
C PRO A 62 5.32 -12.82 10.02
N LEU A 63 5.08 -14.11 10.21
CA LEU A 63 4.03 -14.60 11.11
C LEU A 63 4.40 -14.30 12.57
N THR A 64 5.67 -14.50 12.91
CA THR A 64 6.19 -14.24 14.27
C THR A 64 6.23 -12.75 14.58
N GLY A 65 6.58 -11.92 13.59
CA GLY A 65 6.52 -10.46 13.69
C GLY A 65 5.12 -9.96 14.01
N LEU A 66 4.13 -10.37 13.21
CA LEU A 66 2.74 -9.97 13.41
C LEU A 66 2.18 -10.42 14.77
N PHE A 67 2.54 -11.63 15.20
CA PHE A 67 2.15 -12.14 16.51
C PHE A 67 2.75 -11.32 17.65
N ASN A 68 4.02 -10.93 17.53
CA ASN A 68 4.69 -10.10 18.52
C ASN A 68 4.08 -8.69 18.58
N GLU A 69 3.72 -8.11 17.45
CA GLU A 69 3.02 -6.82 17.39
C GLU A 69 1.64 -6.90 18.02
N THR A 70 0.90 -7.97 17.74
CA THR A 70 -0.42 -8.21 18.32
C THR A 70 -0.34 -8.34 19.85
N LYS A 71 0.71 -9.00 20.37
CA LYS A 71 0.97 -9.07 21.82
C LYS A 71 1.22 -7.71 22.44
N VAL A 72 1.94 -6.83 21.75
CA VAL A 72 2.20 -5.46 22.22
C VAL A 72 0.92 -4.61 22.19
N MET A 73 0.01 -4.87 21.25
CA MET A 73 -1.30 -4.20 21.19
C MET A 73 -2.32 -4.74 22.21
N LEU A 74 -2.16 -5.98 22.68
CA LEU A 74 -3.06 -6.63 23.63
C LEU A 74 -3.30 -5.81 24.92
N PRO A 75 -2.28 -5.28 25.63
CA PRO A 75 -2.50 -4.43 26.81
C PRO A 75 -3.22 -3.12 26.48
N LEU A 76 -3.00 -2.56 25.29
CA LEU A 76 -3.70 -1.37 24.83
C LEU A 76 -5.20 -1.66 24.64
N CYS A 77 -5.52 -2.83 24.09
CA CYS A 77 -6.89 -3.32 23.94
C CYS A 77 -7.56 -3.54 25.30
N CYS A 78 -6.85 -4.14 26.26
CA CYS A 78 -7.34 -4.28 27.64
C CYS A 78 -7.59 -2.93 28.32
N LEU A 79 -6.76 -1.92 28.05
CA LEU A 79 -6.99 -0.57 28.59
C LEU A 79 -8.24 0.05 27.97
N LEU A 80 -8.39 -0.03 26.65
CA LEU A 80 -9.57 0.48 25.94
C LEU A 80 -10.86 -0.22 26.37
N TRP A 81 -10.79 -1.49 26.79
CA TRP A 81 -11.93 -2.23 27.33
C TRP A 81 -12.62 -1.48 28.48
N PHE A 82 -11.88 -0.76 29.33
CA PHE A 82 -12.47 -0.01 30.44
C PHE A 82 -13.19 1.28 30.04
N PHE A 83 -12.95 1.78 28.83
CA PHE A 83 -13.51 3.04 28.32
C PHE A 83 -14.62 2.84 27.29
N ILE A 84 -14.91 1.59 26.90
CA ILE A 84 -15.90 1.27 25.88
C ILE A 84 -17.20 0.81 26.56
N ASP A 85 -18.33 1.34 26.10
CA ASP A 85 -19.65 0.84 26.46
C ASP A 85 -19.96 -0.42 25.65
N PHE A 86 -20.22 -1.53 26.35
CA PHE A 86 -20.48 -2.84 25.76
C PHE A 86 -21.95 -3.11 25.47
N SER A 87 -22.84 -2.14 25.68
CA SER A 87 -24.28 -2.29 25.42
C SER A 87 -24.58 -2.74 23.98
N PHE A 88 -23.69 -2.46 23.01
CA PHE A 88 -23.85 -2.93 21.63
C PHE A 88 -23.71 -4.46 21.48
N LEU A 89 -22.97 -5.14 22.38
CA LEU A 89 -22.73 -6.59 22.30
C LEU A 89 -24.02 -7.40 22.42
N GLU A 90 -25.06 -6.87 23.05
CA GLU A 90 -26.38 -7.51 23.15
C GLU A 90 -27.06 -7.67 21.78
N SER A 91 -26.68 -6.84 20.79
CA SER A 91 -27.20 -6.92 19.42
C SER A 91 -26.36 -7.80 18.48
N VAL A 92 -25.20 -8.26 18.93
CA VAL A 92 -24.25 -9.06 18.12
C VAL A 92 -24.69 -10.52 18.11
N LYS A 93 -24.91 -11.07 16.92
CA LYS A 93 -25.33 -12.47 16.74
C LYS A 93 -24.12 -13.39 16.65
N LEU A 94 -24.36 -14.69 16.84
CA LEU A 94 -23.32 -15.72 16.69
C LEU A 94 -22.66 -15.68 15.29
N ASN A 95 -23.41 -15.31 14.26
CA ASN A 95 -22.91 -15.16 12.90
C ASN A 95 -21.91 -13.98 12.77
N ASP A 96 -22.14 -12.88 13.49
CA ASP A 96 -21.26 -11.71 13.45
C ASP A 96 -19.91 -12.03 14.10
N TRP A 97 -19.92 -12.82 15.17
CA TRP A 97 -18.69 -13.36 15.77
C TRP A 97 -17.91 -14.27 14.80
N ALA A 98 -18.60 -15.14 14.07
CA ALA A 98 -17.96 -15.97 13.05
C ALA A 98 -17.38 -15.13 11.91
N MET A 99 -18.09 -14.09 11.47
CA MET A 99 -17.60 -13.13 10.48
C MET A 99 -16.37 -12.37 10.96
N LEU A 100 -16.33 -11.93 12.22
CA LEU A 100 -15.17 -11.25 12.83
C LEU A 100 -13.93 -12.15 12.83
N LEU A 101 -14.08 -13.42 13.21
CA LEU A 101 -12.98 -14.39 13.17
C LEU A 101 -12.48 -14.63 11.74
N MET A 102 -13.39 -14.77 10.77
CA MET A 102 -13.03 -14.92 9.37
C MET A 102 -12.34 -13.68 8.81
N LEU A 103 -12.78 -12.48 9.20
CA LEU A 103 -12.15 -11.22 8.78
C LEU A 103 -10.69 -11.15 9.27
N GLY A 104 -10.41 -11.61 10.49
CA GLY A 104 -9.05 -11.73 11.01
C GLY A 104 -8.18 -12.65 10.15
N LEU A 105 -8.68 -13.84 9.78
CA LEU A 105 -7.95 -14.77 8.91
C LEU A 105 -7.73 -14.21 7.50
N ILE A 106 -8.77 -13.62 6.91
CA ILE A 106 -8.75 -13.04 5.56
C ILE A 106 -7.78 -11.86 5.47
N THR A 107 -7.59 -11.09 6.55
CA THR A 107 -6.66 -9.95 6.57
C THR A 107 -5.22 -10.36 6.89
N LEU A 108 -5.03 -11.36 7.76
CA LEU A 108 -3.72 -11.87 8.16
C LEU A 108 -2.99 -12.55 6.99
N LEU A 109 -3.70 -13.32 6.17
CA LEU A 109 -3.12 -14.00 5.00
C LEU A 109 -2.43 -13.06 4.00
N PRO A 110 -3.09 -12.06 3.41
CA PRO A 110 -2.46 -11.15 2.45
C PRO A 110 -1.38 -10.30 3.11
N LEU A 111 -1.54 -9.88 4.37
CA LEU A 111 -0.54 -9.07 5.06
C LEU A 111 0.76 -9.85 5.30
N THR A 112 0.66 -11.10 5.77
CA THR A 112 1.84 -11.96 5.99
C THR A 112 2.54 -12.31 4.68
N LEU A 113 1.78 -12.61 3.62
CA LEU A 113 2.31 -12.82 2.26
C LEU A 113 3.01 -11.55 1.74
N PHE A 114 2.41 -10.38 1.95
CA PHE A 114 2.95 -9.10 1.51
C PHE A 114 4.26 -8.74 2.23
N VAL A 115 4.31 -8.90 3.55
CA VAL A 115 5.55 -8.68 4.32
C VAL A 115 6.63 -9.68 3.89
N SER A 116 6.27 -10.94 3.65
CA SER A 116 7.19 -11.95 3.11
C SER A 116 7.78 -11.55 1.77
N ALA A 117 6.94 -11.06 0.85
CA ALA A 117 7.35 -10.59 -0.46
C ALA A 117 8.27 -9.35 -0.35
N SER A 118 7.95 -8.40 0.54
CA SER A 118 8.72 -7.15 0.73
C SER A 118 10.21 -7.37 1.06
N LYS A 119 10.54 -8.52 1.68
CA LYS A 119 11.91 -8.93 1.98
C LYS A 119 12.66 -9.48 0.77
N LYS A 120 11.94 -10.14 -0.13
CA LYS A 120 12.51 -10.81 -1.32
C LYS A 120 12.63 -9.87 -2.52
N VAL A 121 11.75 -8.87 -2.62
CA VAL A 121 11.74 -7.92 -3.74
C VAL A 121 12.20 -6.53 -3.34
N SER A 122 12.69 -5.77 -4.33
CA SER A 122 13.01 -4.35 -4.15
C SER A 122 11.74 -3.52 -3.94
N PHE A 123 11.83 -2.39 -3.24
CA PHE A 123 10.68 -1.50 -3.00
C PHE A 123 10.07 -0.97 -4.29
N ASN A 124 10.88 -0.74 -5.33
CA ASN A 124 10.38 -0.32 -6.64
C ASN A 124 9.46 -1.37 -7.27
N VAL A 125 9.79 -2.67 -7.12
CA VAL A 125 8.93 -3.75 -7.62
C VAL A 125 7.66 -3.85 -6.76
N LEU A 126 7.80 -3.73 -5.45
CA LEU A 126 6.66 -3.78 -4.52
C LEU A 126 5.63 -2.67 -4.81
N SER A 127 6.07 -1.46 -5.13
CA SER A 127 5.16 -0.36 -5.51
C SER A 127 4.42 -0.63 -6.82
N LEU A 128 4.99 -1.40 -7.75
CA LEU A 128 4.29 -1.79 -8.99
C LEU A 128 3.20 -2.81 -8.73
N TYR A 129 3.46 -3.78 -7.86
CA TYR A 129 2.44 -4.73 -7.44
C TYR A 129 1.27 -4.04 -6.73
N GLN A 130 1.54 -2.97 -5.99
CA GLN A 130 0.49 -2.18 -5.35
C GLN A 130 -0.43 -1.45 -6.34
N ILE A 131 0.00 -1.20 -7.59
CA ILE A 131 -0.86 -0.63 -8.64
C ILE A 131 -2.01 -1.58 -9.01
N MET A 132 -1.86 -2.88 -8.75
CA MET A 132 -2.96 -3.83 -8.97
C MET A 132 -4.13 -3.55 -8.03
N SER A 133 -3.88 -3.02 -6.83
CA SER A 133 -4.94 -2.71 -5.87
C SER A 133 -5.96 -1.68 -6.41
N PRO A 134 -5.55 -0.47 -6.86
CA PRO A 134 -6.50 0.48 -7.43
C PRO A 134 -7.11 -0.01 -8.76
N ILE A 135 -6.38 -0.77 -9.58
CA ILE A 135 -6.95 -1.34 -10.82
C ILE A 135 -8.07 -2.34 -10.49
N LEU A 136 -7.82 -3.29 -9.58
CA LEU A 136 -8.82 -4.25 -9.13
C LEU A 136 -9.99 -3.54 -8.45
N GLY A 137 -9.72 -2.55 -7.60
CA GLY A 137 -10.74 -1.73 -6.97
C GLY A 137 -11.64 -1.04 -7.99
N MET A 138 -11.06 -0.48 -9.05
CA MET A 138 -11.80 0.15 -10.15
C MET A 138 -12.65 -0.88 -10.93
N ILE A 139 -12.09 -2.05 -11.25
CA ILE A 139 -12.81 -3.13 -11.95
C ILE A 139 -13.99 -3.64 -11.12
N ILE A 140 -13.78 -3.90 -9.83
CA ILE A 140 -14.79 -4.35 -8.88
C ILE A 140 -15.86 -3.27 -8.69
N GLY A 141 -15.46 -2.01 -8.51
CA GLY A 141 -16.38 -0.88 -8.39
C GLY A 141 -17.34 -0.77 -9.56
N PHE A 142 -16.84 -0.95 -10.78
CA PHE A 142 -17.65 -0.90 -12.00
C PHE A 142 -18.51 -2.15 -12.22
N HIS A 143 -17.92 -3.35 -12.13
CA HIS A 143 -18.62 -4.59 -12.48
C HIS A 143 -19.54 -5.12 -11.37
N LEU A 144 -19.10 -5.05 -10.11
CA LEU A 144 -19.80 -5.66 -8.98
C LEU A 144 -20.66 -4.64 -8.22
N TYR A 145 -20.15 -3.42 -8.02
CA TYR A 145 -20.88 -2.38 -7.28
C TYR A 145 -21.65 -1.41 -8.18
N HIS A 146 -21.57 -1.57 -9.51
CA HIS A 146 -22.23 -0.72 -10.49
C HIS A 146 -22.04 0.78 -10.24
N GLN A 147 -20.87 1.17 -9.72
CA GLN A 147 -20.55 2.57 -9.48
C GLN A 147 -20.25 3.26 -10.80
N ASP A 148 -20.83 4.44 -10.99
CA ASP A 148 -20.48 5.34 -12.08
C ASP A 148 -19.01 5.76 -11.93
N LEU A 149 -18.14 5.11 -12.71
CA LEU A 149 -16.76 5.50 -12.82
C LEU A 149 -16.70 6.84 -13.54
N SER A 150 -16.54 7.91 -12.76
CA SER A 150 -16.33 9.22 -13.34
C SER A 150 -15.08 9.20 -14.23
N THR A 151 -15.23 9.67 -15.46
CA THR A 151 -14.20 9.63 -16.51
C THR A 151 -12.86 10.21 -16.03
N TYR A 152 -12.89 11.23 -15.17
CA TYR A 152 -11.66 11.83 -14.64
C TYR A 152 -10.88 10.88 -13.73
N LYS A 153 -11.54 10.07 -12.88
CA LYS A 153 -10.87 9.09 -11.99
C LYS A 153 -10.19 8.01 -12.81
N PHE A 154 -10.86 7.55 -13.86
CA PHE A 154 -10.28 6.57 -14.78
C PHE A 154 -9.00 7.10 -15.44
N ILE A 155 -9.03 8.36 -15.92
CA ILE A 155 -7.85 9.01 -16.52
C ILE A 155 -6.73 9.13 -15.49
N LEU A 156 -7.00 9.63 -14.28
CA LEU A 156 -6.00 9.81 -13.24
C LEU A 156 -5.32 8.50 -12.84
N TYR A 157 -6.10 7.45 -12.53
CA TYR A 157 -5.54 6.15 -12.15
C TYR A 157 -4.78 5.49 -13.29
N SER A 158 -5.27 5.61 -14.54
CA SER A 158 -4.57 5.09 -15.72
C SER A 158 -3.25 5.84 -15.97
N SER A 159 -3.23 7.17 -15.83
CA SER A 159 -2.01 7.98 -15.97
C SER A 159 -0.98 7.67 -14.89
N LEU A 160 -1.41 7.47 -13.64
CA LEU A 160 -0.51 7.08 -12.55
C LEU A 160 0.08 5.68 -12.78
N ALA A 161 -0.75 4.73 -13.24
CA ALA A 161 -0.32 3.39 -13.60
C ALA A 161 0.70 3.41 -14.76
N LEU A 162 0.40 4.14 -15.84
CA LEU A 162 1.29 4.30 -16.99
C LEU A 162 2.65 4.89 -16.59
N THR A 163 2.64 5.95 -15.77
CA THR A 163 3.85 6.60 -15.26
C THR A 163 4.79 5.60 -14.59
N LEU A 164 4.25 4.72 -13.75
CA LEU A 164 5.01 3.73 -13.02
C LEU A 164 5.48 2.55 -13.89
N ILE A 165 4.66 2.11 -14.85
CA ILE A 165 5.03 1.07 -15.81
C ILE A 165 6.20 1.54 -16.68
N VAL A 166 6.11 2.75 -17.24
CA VAL A 166 7.16 3.35 -18.08
C VAL A 166 8.45 3.55 -17.29
N TYR A 167 8.34 4.00 -16.04
CA TYR A 167 9.48 4.11 -15.13
C TYR A 167 10.19 2.76 -14.96
N ASN A 168 9.44 1.69 -14.69
CA ASN A 168 10.02 0.37 -14.49
C ASN A 168 10.70 -0.17 -15.76
N MET A 169 10.05 -0.04 -16.93
CA MET A 169 10.63 -0.44 -18.21
C MET A 169 11.96 0.29 -18.45
N THR A 170 11.98 1.60 -18.19
CA THR A 170 13.19 2.43 -18.34
C THR A 170 14.31 1.98 -17.40
N ASN A 171 13.97 1.64 -16.16
CA ASN A 171 14.95 1.21 -15.16
C ASN A 171 15.53 -0.18 -15.46
N GLN A 172 14.72 -1.12 -15.97
CA GLN A 172 15.20 -2.45 -16.39
C GLN A 172 16.17 -2.37 -17.59
N ILE A 173 15.94 -1.44 -18.51
CA ILE A 173 16.82 -1.21 -19.67
C ILE A 173 18.17 -0.64 -19.21
N GLY A 174 18.19 0.22 -18.19
CA GLY A 174 19.42 0.76 -17.61
C GLY A 174 20.33 -0.31 -16.99
N THR A 175 19.76 -1.27 -16.26
CA THR A 175 20.53 -2.36 -15.64
C THR A 175 21.15 -3.33 -16.64
N LYS A 176 20.58 -3.44 -17.85
CA LYS A 176 21.14 -4.29 -18.93
C LYS A 176 22.35 -3.67 -19.62
N ASN A 177 22.45 -2.34 -19.65
CA ASN A 177 23.56 -1.64 -20.33
C ASN A 177 24.84 -1.52 -19.47
N GLU A 178 24.77 -1.75 -18.16
CA GLU A 178 25.96 -1.78 -17.28
C GLU A 178 26.59 -3.18 -17.15
N SER A 179 26.03 -4.19 -17.82
CA SER A 179 26.51 -5.58 -17.79
C SER A 179 27.28 -6.00 -19.05
N TYR A 180 27.77 -5.04 -19.85
CA TYR A 180 28.60 -5.27 -21.03
C TYR A 180 29.88 -4.42 -21.00
#